data_AF-A0A816HTA1-F1
#
_entry.id   AF-A0A816HTA1-F1
#
_cell.length_a   1.000
_cell.length_b   1.000
_cell.length_c   1.000
_cell.angle_alpha   90.00
_cell.angle_beta   90.00
_cell.angle_gamma   90.00
#
_symmetry.space_group_name_H-M   'P 1'
#
loop_
_entity.id
_entity.type
_entity.pdbx_description
1 polymer ?
#
loop_
_entity_poly.entity_id
_entity_poly.type
_entity_poly.pdbx_seq_one_letter_code
_entity_poly.pdbx_strand_id
1 'polypeptide(L)'
;QLGCPTLFLTLSTAETQWSELIVMLTEVLENKVITLEEAENTDYEKKCELIRIDPVTCVRYLKHRLKCLSEILSVPCGPFQEYELVDKYVRIEFQARGSPHVHALLWLKNAPKYDKNDPESITRCVEFIDK
;
A
#
# COMPACT_ATOMS: atom_id res chain seq x y z
N GLN A 1 10.38 22.49 6.30
CA GLN A 1 10.17 21.73 5.04
C GLN A 1 11.29 20.70 4.94
N LEU A 2 10.99 19.41 4.72
CA LEU A 2 11.97 18.28 4.81
C LEU A 2 12.83 18.07 3.53
N GLY A 3 12.59 18.85 2.47
CA GLY A 3 13.29 18.70 1.20
C GLY A 3 12.71 17.57 0.33
N CYS A 4 13.50 17.09 -0.63
CA CYS A 4 13.12 15.99 -1.53
C CYS A 4 12.85 14.69 -0.73
N PRO A 5 11.78 13.93 -1.04
CA PRO A 5 11.56 12.62 -0.42
C PRO A 5 12.66 11.63 -0.81
N THR A 6 12.88 10.65 0.07
CA THR A 6 13.84 9.56 -0.16
C THR A 6 13.26 8.53 -1.13
N LEU A 7 12.00 8.13 -0.92
CA LEU A 7 11.33 7.12 -1.73
C LEU A 7 9.97 7.62 -2.22
N PHE A 8 9.62 7.19 -3.43
CA PHE A 8 8.26 7.28 -3.95
C PHE A 8 7.67 5.87 -4.02
N LEU A 9 6.55 5.68 -3.33
CA LEU A 9 5.85 4.40 -3.24
C LEU A 9 4.49 4.52 -3.93
N THR A 10 4.20 3.60 -4.84
CA THR A 10 2.88 3.45 -5.45
C THR A 10 2.25 2.14 -5.06
N LEU A 11 0.96 2.15 -4.70
CA LEU A 11 0.20 0.95 -4.36
C LEU A 11 -1.09 0.92 -5.18
N SER A 12 -1.33 -0.20 -5.85
CA SER A 12 -2.57 -0.47 -6.57
C SER A 12 -3.42 -1.44 -5.77
N THR A 13 -4.73 -1.23 -5.76
CA THR A 13 -5.65 -2.18 -5.13
C THR A 13 -5.99 -3.31 -6.07
N ALA A 14 -5.93 -4.53 -5.54
CA ALA A 14 -6.34 -5.75 -6.21
C ALA A 14 -7.48 -6.38 -5.40
N GLU A 15 -8.62 -5.69 -5.33
CA GLU A 15 -9.75 -6.01 -4.45
C GLU A 15 -10.27 -7.44 -4.67
N THR A 16 -10.24 -7.93 -5.92
CA THR A 16 -10.65 -9.30 -6.28
C THR A 16 -9.69 -10.39 -5.77
N GLN A 17 -8.51 -10.02 -5.30
CA GLN A 17 -7.50 -10.94 -4.74
C GLN A 17 -7.50 -10.97 -3.22
N TRP A 18 -8.35 -10.16 -2.56
CA TRP A 18 -8.40 -10.09 -1.11
C TRP A 18 -9.51 -11.00 -0.59
N SER A 19 -9.20 -12.27 -0.36
CA SER A 19 -10.19 -13.26 0.09
C SER A 19 -10.91 -12.82 1.36
N GLU A 20 -10.24 -12.14 2.29
CA GLU A 20 -10.88 -11.58 3.49
C GLU A 20 -11.92 -10.50 3.15
N LEU A 21 -11.64 -9.67 2.14
CA LEU A 21 -12.61 -8.69 1.65
C LEU A 21 -13.82 -9.39 1.02
N ILE A 22 -13.60 -10.45 0.24
CA ILE A 22 -14.68 -11.22 -0.39
C ILE A 22 -15.55 -11.92 0.66
N VAL A 23 -14.95 -12.49 1.73
CA VAL A 23 -15.70 -13.02 2.88
C VAL A 23 -16.60 -11.94 3.48
N MET A 24 -16.04 -10.77 3.82
CA MET A 24 -16.80 -9.68 4.44
C MET A 24 -17.92 -9.15 3.55
N LEU A 25 -17.67 -8.98 2.25
CA LEU A 25 -18.68 -8.51 1.31
C LEU A 25 -19.81 -9.54 1.15
N THR A 26 -19.48 -10.84 1.10
CA THR A 26 -20.46 -11.92 0.99
C THR A 26 -21.33 -11.99 2.25
N GLU A 27 -20.72 -11.85 3.43
CA GLU A 27 -21.45 -11.82 4.69
C GLU A 27 -22.40 -10.62 4.78
N VAL A 28 -21.92 -9.42 4.43
CA VAL A 28 -22.72 -8.19 4.51
C VAL A 28 -23.84 -8.14 3.46
N LEU A 29 -23.58 -8.58 2.22
CA LEU A 29 -24.52 -8.43 1.11
C LEU A 29 -25.46 -9.62 0.95
N GLU A 30 -25.01 -10.83 1.28
CA GLU A 30 -25.75 -12.07 1.05
C GLU A 30 -26.15 -12.78 2.35
N ASN A 31 -25.72 -12.27 3.50
CA ASN A 31 -25.94 -12.90 4.81
C ASN A 31 -25.42 -14.35 4.84
N LYS A 32 -24.30 -14.60 4.14
CA LYS A 32 -23.66 -15.90 4.01
C LYS A 32 -22.21 -15.82 4.49
N VAL A 33 -21.87 -16.63 5.49
CA VAL A 33 -20.48 -16.81 5.93
C VAL A 33 -19.82 -17.87 5.05
N ILE A 34 -18.69 -17.49 4.45
CA ILE A 34 -17.85 -18.38 3.64
C ILE A 34 -16.43 -18.41 4.21
N THR A 35 -15.71 -19.49 3.94
CA THR A 35 -14.30 -19.65 4.27
C THR A 35 -13.41 -18.86 3.33
N LEU A 36 -12.13 -18.67 3.70
CA LEU A 36 -11.15 -18.03 2.81
C LEU A 36 -10.92 -18.84 1.53
N GLU A 37 -10.97 -20.17 1.60
CA GLU A 37 -10.82 -21.05 0.43
C GLU A 37 -12.01 -20.90 -0.53
N GLU A 38 -13.24 -20.84 0.00
CA GLU A 38 -14.44 -20.57 -0.82
C GLU A 38 -14.39 -19.17 -1.44
N ALA A 39 -13.92 -18.18 -0.69
CA ALA A 39 -13.76 -16.80 -1.18
C ALA A 39 -12.69 -16.71 -2.29
N GLU A 40 -11.58 -17.43 -2.15
CA GLU A 40 -10.53 -17.50 -3.17
C GLU A 40 -11.05 -18.16 -4.46
N ASN A 41 -11.84 -19.21 -4.33
CA ASN A 41 -12.45 -19.95 -5.45
C ASN A 41 -13.73 -19.32 -6.00
N THR A 42 -14.20 -18.19 -5.46
CA THR A 42 -15.38 -17.48 -5.98
C THR A 42 -15.10 -16.93 -7.38
N ASP A 43 -16.08 -17.07 -8.29
CA ASP A 43 -15.98 -16.61 -9.68
C ASP A 43 -15.60 -15.12 -9.77
N TYR A 44 -14.79 -14.78 -10.77
CA TYR A 44 -14.29 -13.42 -10.95
C TYR A 44 -15.43 -12.41 -11.13
N GLU A 45 -16.44 -12.76 -11.93
CA GLU A 45 -17.64 -11.94 -12.16
C GLU A 45 -18.37 -11.66 -10.86
N LYS A 46 -18.47 -12.68 -9.98
CA LYS A 46 -19.13 -12.57 -8.70
C LYS A 46 -18.35 -11.66 -7.75
N LYS A 47 -17.03 -11.81 -7.67
CA LYS A 47 -16.16 -10.90 -6.92
C LYS A 47 -16.34 -9.45 -7.39
N CYS A 48 -16.37 -9.23 -8.71
CA CYS A 48 -16.59 -7.91 -9.28
C CYS A 48 -17.99 -7.34 -8.97
N GLU A 49 -19.02 -8.19 -8.92
CA GLU A 49 -20.36 -7.79 -8.50
C GLU A 49 -20.38 -7.32 -7.04
N LEU A 50 -19.86 -8.13 -6.12
CA LEU A 50 -19.80 -7.81 -4.68
C LEU A 50 -19.08 -6.46 -4.44
N ILE A 51 -17.93 -6.24 -5.08
CA ILE A 51 -17.15 -5.00 -4.97
C ILE A 51 -17.92 -3.78 -5.51
N ARG A 52 -18.68 -3.96 -6.60
CA ARG A 52 -19.47 -2.87 -7.20
C ARG A 52 -20.69 -2.50 -6.37
N ILE A 53 -21.28 -3.46 -5.67
CA ILE A 53 -22.45 -3.23 -4.81
C ILE A 53 -22.07 -2.46 -3.55
N ASP A 54 -20.93 -2.79 -2.91
CA ASP A 54 -20.46 -2.09 -1.71
C ASP A 54 -19.02 -1.57 -1.82
N PRO A 55 -18.80 -0.50 -2.62
CA PRO A 55 -17.49 0.14 -2.74
C PRO A 55 -17.06 0.85 -1.44
N VAL A 56 -17.99 1.15 -0.54
CA VAL A 56 -17.69 1.83 0.74
C VAL A 56 -16.92 0.89 1.65
N THR A 57 -17.33 -0.37 1.76
CA THR A 57 -16.61 -1.39 2.51
C THR A 57 -15.22 -1.66 1.89
N CYS A 58 -15.09 -1.69 0.57
CA CYS A 58 -13.81 -1.81 -0.12
C CYS A 58 -12.83 -0.68 0.26
N VAL A 59 -13.29 0.59 0.24
CA VAL A 59 -12.46 1.74 0.62
C VAL A 59 -12.10 1.71 2.12
N ARG A 60 -13.02 1.30 2.99
CA ARG A 60 -12.74 1.11 4.43
C ARG A 60 -11.66 0.06 4.65
N TYR A 61 -11.75 -1.06 3.93
CA TYR A 61 -10.75 -2.13 4.00
C TYR A 61 -9.38 -1.66 3.51
N LEU A 62 -9.31 -0.96 2.36
CA LEU A 62 -8.07 -0.34 1.90
C LEU A 62 -7.50 0.59 2.98
N LYS A 63 -8.31 1.48 3.55
CA LYS A 63 -7.84 2.43 4.57
C LYS A 63 -7.25 1.69 5.78
N HIS A 64 -7.85 0.58 6.19
CA HIS A 64 -7.30 -0.27 7.23
C HIS A 64 -5.94 -0.86 6.82
N ARG A 65 -5.82 -1.44 5.62
CA ARG A 65 -4.55 -1.97 5.12
C ARG A 65 -3.46 -0.90 5.03
N LEU A 66 -3.77 0.31 4.58
CA LEU A 66 -2.82 1.43 4.53
C LEU A 66 -2.37 1.88 5.91
N LYS A 67 -3.25 1.82 6.90
CA LYS A 67 -2.89 2.08 8.30
C LYS A 67 -1.90 1.01 8.80
N CYS A 68 -2.18 -0.27 8.59
CA CYS A 68 -1.27 -1.34 8.99
C CYS A 68 0.08 -1.24 8.27
N LEU A 69 0.08 -0.94 6.96
CA LEU A 69 1.30 -0.70 6.20
C LEU A 69 2.10 0.46 6.80
N SER A 70 1.44 1.57 7.13
CA SER A 70 2.11 2.69 7.80
C SER A 70 2.78 2.29 9.11
N GLU A 71 2.10 1.48 9.93
CA GLU A 71 2.64 1.02 11.20
C GLU A 71 3.88 0.17 10.96
N ILE A 72 3.82 -0.80 10.02
CA ILE A 72 4.96 -1.63 9.62
C ILE A 72 6.16 -0.78 9.14
N LEU A 73 5.91 0.23 8.31
CA LEU A 73 6.96 1.11 7.78
C LEU A 73 7.59 2.02 8.85
N SER A 74 6.92 2.24 9.98
CA SER A 74 7.37 3.15 11.05
C SER A 74 8.00 2.42 12.24
N VAL A 75 7.95 1.09 12.27
CA VAL A 75 8.51 0.28 13.37
C VAL A 75 10.05 0.33 13.36
N PRO A 76 10.71 0.46 14.54
CA PRO A 76 12.17 0.32 14.64
C PRO A 76 12.63 -1.03 14.09
N CYS A 77 13.72 -1.04 13.33
CA CYS A 77 14.19 -2.24 12.60
C CYS A 77 13.14 -2.81 11.61
N GLY A 78 12.25 -1.97 11.10
CA GLY A 78 11.29 -2.32 10.06
C GLY A 78 11.96 -2.54 8.69
N PRO A 79 11.18 -2.49 7.59
CA PRO A 79 11.70 -2.78 6.24
C PRO A 79 12.88 -1.90 5.81
N PHE A 80 13.01 -0.70 6.37
CA PHE A 80 14.10 0.24 6.06
C PHE A 80 15.31 0.11 6.99
N GLN A 81 15.35 -0.92 7.86
CA GLN A 81 16.48 -1.22 8.75
C GLN A 81 16.91 -0.01 9.60
N GLU A 82 18.11 0.52 9.34
CA GLU A 82 18.73 1.66 10.01
C GLU A 82 18.16 3.03 9.56
N TYR A 83 17.43 3.06 8.45
CA TYR A 83 16.86 4.27 7.85
C TYR A 83 15.42 4.49 8.33
N GLU A 84 15.27 4.96 9.58
CA GLU A 84 13.95 5.21 10.20
C GLU A 84 13.06 6.14 9.35
N LEU A 85 11.78 5.81 9.22
CA LEU A 85 10.80 6.69 8.57
C LEU A 85 10.51 7.92 9.45
N VAL A 86 10.91 9.11 9.00
CA VAL A 86 10.73 10.37 9.72
C VAL A 86 9.39 11.00 9.43
N ASP A 87 8.98 10.97 8.16
CA ASP A 87 7.74 11.56 7.71
C ASP A 87 7.26 10.90 6.42
N LYS A 88 5.98 11.10 6.11
CA LYS A 88 5.34 10.61 4.90
C LYS A 88 4.21 11.53 4.46
N TYR A 89 4.01 11.59 3.16
CA TYR A 89 2.84 12.20 2.54
C TYR A 89 2.13 11.14 1.70
N VAL A 90 0.82 10.98 1.88
CA VAL A 90 0.03 9.98 1.16
C VAL A 90 -1.14 10.67 0.47
N ARG A 91 -1.26 10.43 -0.83
CA ARG A 91 -2.39 10.84 -1.66
C ARG A 91 -3.07 9.60 -2.24
N ILE A 92 -4.39 9.58 -2.17
CA ILE A 92 -5.21 8.54 -2.78
C ILE A 92 -5.94 9.16 -3.97
N GLU A 93 -5.77 8.56 -5.13
CA GLU A 93 -6.43 8.94 -6.37
C GLU A 93 -7.33 7.80 -6.84
N PHE A 94 -8.48 8.10 -7.42
CA PHE A 94 -9.36 7.07 -7.97
C PHE A 94 -9.12 6.99 -9.48
N GLN A 95 -8.70 5.82 -9.95
CA GLN A 95 -8.55 5.60 -11.39
C GLN A 95 -9.91 5.62 -12.08
N ALA A 96 -9.95 5.75 -13.41
CA ALA A 96 -11.19 5.82 -14.20
C ALA A 96 -12.16 4.64 -13.99
N ARG A 97 -11.70 3.54 -13.38
CA ARG A 97 -12.48 2.34 -13.05
C ARG A 97 -12.99 2.32 -11.61
N GLY A 98 -12.78 3.38 -10.83
CA GLY A 98 -13.22 3.50 -9.45
C GLY A 98 -12.32 2.83 -8.41
N SER A 99 -11.30 2.08 -8.83
CA SER A 99 -10.33 1.51 -7.88
C SER A 99 -9.33 2.57 -7.40
N PRO A 100 -9.08 2.65 -6.09
CA PRO A 100 -8.10 3.56 -5.51
C PRO A 100 -6.65 3.19 -5.88
N HIS A 101 -5.85 4.22 -6.14
CA HIS A 101 -4.43 4.14 -6.39
C HIS A 101 -3.72 5.10 -5.43
N VAL A 102 -2.70 4.60 -4.75
CA VAL A 102 -2.05 5.31 -3.66
C VAL A 102 -0.68 5.78 -4.14
N HIS A 103 -0.41 7.06 -3.95
CA HIS A 103 0.90 7.67 -4.11
C HIS A 103 1.41 8.10 -2.75
N ALA A 104 2.59 7.65 -2.36
CA ALA A 104 3.22 8.01 -1.11
C ALA A 104 4.64 8.53 -1.33
N LEU A 105 4.97 9.62 -0.65
CA LEU A 105 6.33 10.15 -0.54
C LEU A 105 6.83 9.82 0.87
N LEU A 106 8.02 9.24 0.97
CA LEU A 106 8.60 8.81 2.24
C LEU A 106 9.93 9.51 2.49
N TRP A 107 10.14 10.02 3.69
CA TRP A 107 11.40 10.61 4.13
C TRP A 107 12.06 9.71 5.15
N LEU A 108 13.19 9.11 4.77
CA LEU A 108 13.97 8.26 5.65
C LEU A 108 15.14 9.04 6.24
N LYS A 109 15.39 8.80 7.53
CA LYS A 109 16.49 9.39 8.27
C LYS A 109 17.81 8.88 7.74
N ASN A 110 18.79 9.76 7.61
CA ASN A 110 20.17 9.43 7.18
C ASN A 110 20.30 8.77 5.80
N ALA A 111 19.23 8.73 5.00
CA ALA A 111 19.34 8.22 3.64
C ALA A 111 20.31 9.09 2.81
N PRO A 112 21.15 8.47 1.97
CA PRO A 112 22.12 9.20 1.17
C PRO A 112 21.44 10.13 0.19
N LYS A 113 22.06 11.28 -0.05
CA LYS A 113 21.58 12.28 -1.02
C LYS A 113 22.53 12.29 -2.20
N TYR A 114 21.95 12.21 -3.39
CA TYR A 114 22.69 12.35 -4.63
C TYR A 114 23.23 13.77 -4.79
N ASP A 115 24.52 13.89 -5.07
CA ASP A 115 25.18 15.13 -5.47
C ASP A 115 26.07 14.85 -6.68
N LYS A 116 25.72 15.49 -7.81
CA LYS A 116 26.45 15.35 -9.08
C LYS A 116 27.93 15.73 -8.99
N ASN A 117 28.33 16.53 -8.00
CA ASN A 117 29.71 16.98 -7.82
C ASN A 117 30.50 16.08 -6.84
N ASP A 118 29.85 15.11 -6.19
CA ASP A 118 30.44 14.17 -5.25
C ASP A 118 30.29 12.73 -5.78
N PRO A 119 31.34 12.15 -6.39
CA PRO A 119 31.31 10.76 -6.86
C PRO A 119 30.98 9.74 -5.76
N GLU A 120 31.35 10.00 -4.50
CA GLU A 120 31.04 9.09 -3.39
C GLU A 120 29.55 9.09 -3.05
N SER A 121 28.83 10.18 -3.34
CA SER A 121 27.37 10.23 -3.19
C SER A 121 26.69 9.20 -4.08
N ILE A 122 27.24 8.95 -5.28
CA ILE A 122 26.71 7.97 -6.22
C ILE A 122 26.83 6.56 -5.63
N THR A 123 28.03 6.20 -5.16
CA THR A 123 28.28 4.89 -4.54
C THR A 123 27.37 4.67 -3.33
N ARG A 124 27.24 5.65 -2.43
CA ARG A 124 26.36 5.54 -1.26
C ARG A 124 24.89 5.35 -1.64
N CYS A 125 24.41 6.07 -2.66
CA CYS A 125 23.04 5.90 -3.14
C CYS A 125 22.81 4.51 -3.76
N VAL A 126 23.77 3.97 -4.52
CA VAL A 126 23.68 2.62 -5.10
C VAL A 126 23.63 1.57 -4.00
N GLU A 127 24.55 1.63 -3.03
CA GLU A 127 24.57 0.70 -1.88
C GLU A 127 23.29 0.76 -1.05
N PHE A 128 22.68 1.95 -0.94
CA PHE A 128 21.39 2.11 -0.26
C PHE A 128 20.22 1.48 -1.04
N ILE A 129 20.21 1.55 -2.37
CA ILE A 129 19.14 0.99 -3.21
C ILE A 129 19.25 -0.53 -3.32
N ASP A 130 20.46 -1.07 -3.34
CA ASP A 130 20.72 -2.51 -3.52
C ASP A 130 20.60 -3.32 -2.20
N LYS A 131 20.38 -2.66 -1.07
CA LYS A 131 20.10 -3.27 0.24
C LYS A 131 18.63 -3.70 0.37
#